data_AF-A0A1F9INN3-F1
#
_entry.id   AF-A0A1F9INN3-F1
#
_cell.length_a   1.000
_cell.length_b   1.000
_cell.length_c   1.000
_cell.angle_alpha   90.00
_cell.angle_beta   90.00
_cell.angle_gamma   90.00
#
_symmetry.space_group_name_H-M   'P 1'
#
loop_
_entity.id
_entity.type
_entity.pdbx_description
1 polymer ?
#
loop_
_entity_poly.entity_id
_entity_poly.type
_entity_poly.pdbx_seq_one_letter_code
_entity_poly.pdbx_strand_id
1 'polypeptide(L)' 'MGTTPNFMEKNWPRTRDFLKREWPKLTDADLQWINGRFDRLVDRVREIYGGPASIIQEASIRNKLSLFFCSIEED' A
#
# COMPACT_ATOMS: atom_id res chain seq x y z
N MET A 1 -4.27 -13.28 -15.86
CA MET A 1 -3.89 -12.83 -14.50
C MET A 1 -4.75 -11.63 -14.13
N GLY A 2 -5.91 -11.87 -13.52
CA GLY A 2 -6.75 -10.79 -12.98
C GLY A 2 -6.33 -10.55 -11.54
N THR A 3 -5.20 -9.90 -11.33
CA THR A 3 -4.60 -9.83 -10.00
C THR A 3 -5.01 -8.56 -9.27
N THR A 4 -5.82 -8.77 -8.24
CA THR A 4 -5.75 -8.07 -6.95
C THR A 4 -6.31 -6.64 -6.78
N PRO A 5 -7.40 -6.19 -7.44
CA PRO A 5 -8.12 -5.02 -6.93
C PRO A 5 -8.87 -5.35 -5.61
N ASN A 6 -9.46 -6.54 -5.50
CA ASN A 6 -10.35 -6.86 -4.37
C ASN A 6 -9.65 -7.32 -3.08
N PHE A 7 -8.40 -7.80 -3.13
CA PHE A 7 -7.78 -8.40 -1.94
C PHE A 7 -7.29 -7.34 -0.94
N MET A 8 -6.75 -6.25 -1.45
CA MET A 8 -6.32 -5.10 -0.66
C MET A 8 -7.51 -4.35 -0.05
N GLU A 9 -8.63 -4.21 -0.79
CA GLU A 9 -9.88 -3.68 -0.25
C GLU A 9 -10.49 -4.60 0.83
N LYS A 10 -10.54 -5.92 0.59
CA LYS A 10 -11.04 -6.89 1.57
C LYS A 10 -10.20 -6.93 2.86
N ASN A 11 -8.88 -6.88 2.73
CA ASN A 11 -7.94 -6.92 3.86
C ASN A 11 -7.41 -5.52 4.22
N TRP A 12 -8.17 -4.46 3.89
CA TRP A 12 -7.75 -3.09 4.13
C TRP A 12 -7.41 -2.77 5.60
N PRO A 13 -8.14 -3.25 6.62
CA PRO A 13 -7.82 -2.95 8.02
C PRO A 13 -6.41 -3.41 8.41
N ARG A 14 -6.03 -4.62 7.97
CA ARG A 14 -4.70 -5.21 8.19
C ARG A 14 -3.63 -4.50 7.35
N THR A 15 -3.95 -4.22 6.09
CA THR A 15 -3.04 -3.53 5.16
C THR A 15 -2.74 -2.11 5.61
N ARG A 16 -3.73 -1.38 6.10
CA ARG A 16 -3.59 -0.04 6.71
C ARG A 16 -2.59 -0.06 7.85
N ASP A 17 -2.72 -1.02 8.78
CA ASP A 17 -1.83 -1.13 9.93
C ASP A 17 -0.39 -1.42 9.50
N PHE A 18 -0.21 -2.31 8.51
CA PHE A 18 1.08 -2.59 7.90
C PHE A 18 1.69 -1.35 7.24
N LEU A 19 0.92 -0.65 6.40
CA LEU A 19 1.35 0.55 5.71
C LEU A 19 1.74 1.66 6.69
N LYS A 20 0.99 1.82 7.79
CA LYS A 20 1.28 2.81 8.83
C LYS A 20 2.59 2.53 9.57
N ARG A 21 2.92 1.25 9.79
CA ARG A 21 4.18 0.83 10.43
C ARG A 21 5.39 1.04 9.52
N GLU A 22 5.26 0.65 8.26
CA GLU A 22 6.36 0.72 7.29
C GLU A 22 6.57 2.12 6.72
N TRP A 23 5.48 2.89 6.54
CA TRP A 23 5.50 4.27 6.04
C TRP A 23 4.91 5.23 7.09
N PRO A 24 5.69 5.66 8.09
CA PRO A 24 5.23 6.60 9.11
C PRO A 24 4.88 7.99 8.55
N LYS A 25 5.28 8.29 7.31
CA LYS A 25 4.88 9.53 6.61
C LYS A 25 3.44 9.49 6.07
N LEU A 26 2.82 8.31 5.94
CA LEU A 26 1.41 8.19 5.58
C LEU A 26 0.55 8.44 6.81
N THR A 27 -0.26 9.49 6.76
CA THR A 27 -1.19 9.81 7.84
C THR A 27 -2.43 8.93 7.77
N ASP A 28 -3.15 8.80 8.89
CA ASP A 28 -4.41 8.01 8.92
C ASP A 28 -5.45 8.55 7.91
N ALA A 29 -5.46 9.86 7.69
CA ALA A 29 -6.28 10.51 6.66
C ALA A 29 -5.91 10.06 5.23
N ASP A 30 -4.60 9.92 4.94
CA ASP A 30 -4.12 9.45 3.64
C ASP A 30 -4.51 7.99 3.41
N LEU A 31 -4.33 7.15 4.45
CA LEU A 31 -4.77 5.76 4.42
C LEU A 31 -6.29 5.68 4.21
N GLN A 32 -7.07 6.52 4.89
CA GLN A 32 -8.52 6.56 4.70
C GLN A 32 -8.90 6.95 3.26
N TRP A 33 -8.17 7.88 2.64
CA TRP A 33 -8.37 8.26 1.25
C TRP A 33 -7.99 7.15 0.25
N ILE A 34 -6.93 6.40 0.55
CA ILE A 34 -6.48 5.25 -0.25
C ILE A 34 -7.55 4.16 -0.30
N ASN A 35 -8.21 3.87 0.83
CA ASN A 35 -9.33 2.94 0.93
C ASN A 35 -9.08 1.60 0.21
N GLY A 36 -7.91 1.00 0.40
CA GLY A 36 -7.58 -0.29 -0.23
C GLY A 36 -7.24 -0.24 -1.71
N ARG A 37 -7.16 0.94 -2.33
CA ARG A 37 -6.76 1.08 -3.72
C ARG A 37 -5.27 1.33 -3.85
N PHE A 38 -4.56 0.36 -4.40
CA PHE A 38 -3.12 0.48 -4.67
C PHE A 38 -2.79 1.71 -5.53
N ASP A 39 -3.61 2.01 -6.53
CA ASP A 39 -3.41 3.17 -7.41
C ASP A 39 -3.35 4.50 -6.63
N ARG A 40 -4.27 4.67 -5.67
CA ARG A 40 -4.30 5.84 -4.77
C ARG A 40 -3.11 5.87 -3.82
N LEU A 41 -2.64 4.71 -3.36
CA LEU A 41 -1.45 4.62 -2.52
C LEU A 41 -0.21 5.10 -3.27
N VAL A 42 -0.06 4.69 -4.53
CA VAL A 42 1.05 5.10 -5.39
C VAL A 42 1.02 6.61 -5.64
N ASP A 43 -0.15 7.15 -5.97
CA ASP A 43 -0.32 8.59 -6.20
C ASP A 43 0.08 9.39 -4.95
N ARG A 44 -0.39 8.95 -3.77
CA ARG A 44 -0.09 9.62 -2.52
C ARG A 44 1.38 9.55 -2.12
N VAL A 45 2.03 8.42 -2.38
CA VAL A 45 3.46 8.24 -2.12
C VAL A 45 4.31 9.12 -3.03
N ARG A 46 3.88 9.31 -4.28
CA ARG A 46 4.51 10.26 -5.20
C ARG A 46 4.39 11.70 -4.69
N GLU A 47 3.23 12.10 -4.17
CA GLU A 47 3.03 13.41 -3.56
C GLU A 47 3.88 13.62 -2.30
N ILE A 48 3.93 12.64 -1.39
CA ILE A 48 4.62 12.77 -0.10
C ILE A 48 6.15 12.72 -0.25
N TYR A 49 6.67 11.81 -1.06
CA TYR A 49 8.12 11.60 -1.16
C TYR A 49 8.76 12.39 -2.29
N GLY A 50 8.04 12.62 -3.39
CA GLY A 50 8.52 13.40 -4.54
C GLY A 50 9.73 12.81 -5.27
N GLY A 51 9.89 13.18 -6.54
CA GLY A 51 11.11 12.93 -7.32
C GLY A 51 11.53 11.44 -7.38
N PRO A 52 12.85 11.14 -7.45
CA PRO A 52 13.34 9.77 -7.63
C PRO A 52 13.12 8.88 -6.41
N ALA A 53 12.97 9.45 -5.21
CA ALA A 53 12.66 8.70 -4.00
C ALA A 53 11.30 8.00 -4.11
N SER A 54 10.32 8.63 -4.76
CA SER A 54 9.00 8.04 -4.98
C SER A 54 9.05 6.73 -5.79
N ILE A 55 9.95 6.61 -6.75
CA ILE A 55 10.12 5.41 -7.57
C ILE A 55 10.65 4.24 -6.73
N ILE A 56 11.63 4.51 -5.86
CA ILE A 56 12.19 3.50 -4.95
C ILE A 56 11.14 3.05 -3.93
N GLN A 57 10.35 4.01 -3.41
CA GLN A 57 9.27 3.71 -2.48
C GLN A 57 8.15 2.91 -3.15
N GLU A 58 7.75 3.25 -4.37
CA GLU A 58 6.73 2.50 -5.12
C GLU A 58 7.12 1.03 -5.30
N ALA A 59 8.37 0.77 -5.71
CA ALA A 59 8.88 -0.60 -5.84
C ALA A 59 8.87 -1.35 -4.50
N SER A 60 9.28 -0.68 -3.41
CA SER A 60 9.26 -1.25 -2.06
C SER A 60 7.83 -1.55 -1.59
N ILE A 61 6.88 -0.65 -1.81
CA ILE A 61 5.47 -0.83 -1.46
C ILE A 61 4.90 -2.03 -2.19
N ARG A 62 5.13 -2.12 -3.50
CA ARG A 62 4.62 -3.21 -4.33
C ARG A 62 5.17 -4.56 -3.85
N ASN A 63 6.47 -4.64 -3.59
CA ASN A 63 7.11 -5.86 -3.10
C ASN A 63 6.63 -6.24 -1.69
N LYS A 64 6.61 -5.29 -0.75
CA LYS A 64 6.18 -5.51 0.64
C LYS A 64 4.70 -5.90 0.74
N LEU A 65 3.83 -5.25 -0.04
CA LEU A 65 2.43 -5.62 -0.13
C LEU A 65 2.25 -7.00 -0.76
N SER A 66 3.01 -7.33 -1.81
CA SER A 66 2.98 -8.67 -2.40
C SER A 66 3.36 -9.75 -1.38
N LEU A 67 4.40 -9.53 -0.58
CA LEU A 67 4.81 -10.44 0.49
C LEU A 67 3.73 -10.55 1.57
N PHE A 68 3.16 -9.42 1.97
CA PHE A 68 2.11 -9.38 2.97
C PHE A 68 0.85 -10.14 2.54
N PHE A 69 0.43 -9.98 1.28
CA PHE A 69 -0.72 -10.70 0.74
C PHE A 69 -0.42 -12.19 0.55
N CYS A 70 0.80 -12.56 0.15
CA CYS A 70 1.22 -13.96 0.09
C CYS A 70 1.04 -14.66 1.44
N SER A 71 1.39 -14.00 2.54
CA SER A 71 1.19 -14.54 3.90
C SER A 71 -0.28 -14.56 4.37
N ILE A 72 -1.21 -13.88 3.69
CA ILE A 72 -2.65 -13.92 4.00
C ILE A 72 -3.35 -15.00 3.18
N GLU A 73 -2.82 -15.36 2.02
CA GLU A 73 -3.41 -16.38 1.12
C GLU A 73 -3.15 -17.83 1.60
N GLU A 74 -2.26 -18.04 2.59
CA GLU A 74 -1.93 -19.35 3.18
C GLU A 74 -2.84 -19.78 4.36
N ASP A 75 -3.89 -19.02 4.70
CA ASP A 75 -4.91 -19.34 5.73
C ASP A 75 -6.28 -19.59 5.10
#